data_AF-A0A257JT73-F1
#
_entry.id   AF-A0A257JT73-F1
#
_cell.length_a   1.000
_cell.length_b   1.000
_cell.length_c   1.000
_cell.angle_alpha   90.00
_cell.angle_beta   90.00
_cell.angle_gamma   90.00
#
_symmetry.space_group_name_H-M   'P 1'
#
loop_
_entity.id
_entity.type
_entity.pdbx_description
1 polymer ?
#
loop_
_entity_poly.entity_id
_entity_poly.type
_entity_poly.pdbx_seq_one_letter_code
_entity_poly.pdbx_strand_id
1 'polypeptide(L)'
;MNGASMETQSIVRLKRPLEGYFSAAPFDHGDLEAEPALQAEEKVLAKAGASLVRDIVDARVIQSVRTRTGQIINSQAEVGGWPELAIGSARPDQDGDGLPDAWEIQHKLNPNDAGDACLDPDQDGISHLEVWLNSLVR
;
A
#
# COMPACT_ATOMS: atom_id res chain seq x y z
N MET A 1 -39.57 -41.82 -20.14
CA MET A 1 -38.64 -40.90 -20.84
C MET A 1 -39.02 -39.50 -20.39
N ASN A 2 -38.25 -38.69 -19.67
CA ASN A 2 -36.89 -38.74 -19.15
C ASN A 2 -36.92 -38.06 -17.78
N GLY A 3 -36.48 -38.75 -16.72
CA GLY A 3 -36.28 -38.14 -15.41
C GLY A 3 -35.00 -37.32 -15.46
N ALA A 4 -35.11 -36.00 -15.30
CA ALA A 4 -33.97 -35.13 -15.10
C ALA A 4 -33.35 -35.49 -13.73
N SER A 5 -32.19 -36.14 -13.77
CA SER A 5 -31.37 -36.39 -12.59
C SER A 5 -30.81 -35.05 -12.15
N MET A 6 -31.33 -34.48 -11.07
CA MET A 6 -30.70 -33.36 -10.38
C MET A 6 -29.36 -33.84 -9.84
N GLU A 7 -28.26 -33.41 -10.45
CA GLU A 7 -26.93 -33.56 -9.90
C GLU A 7 -26.88 -32.81 -8.56
N THR A 8 -27.01 -33.56 -7.47
CA THR A 8 -26.75 -33.08 -6.12
C THR A 8 -25.31 -32.58 -6.07
N GLN A 9 -25.13 -31.26 -6.04
CA GLN A 9 -23.82 -30.66 -5.82
C GLN A 9 -23.27 -31.19 -4.49
N SER A 10 -22.18 -31.95 -4.58
CA SER A 10 -21.43 -32.45 -3.43
C SER A 10 -20.84 -31.27 -2.68
N ILE A 11 -21.55 -30.76 -1.67
CA ILE A 11 -20.94 -29.88 -0.67
C ILE A 11 -19.79 -30.64 -0.01
N VAL A 12 -18.56 -30.22 -0.28
CA VAL A 12 -17.36 -30.73 0.38
C VAL A 12 -17.47 -30.38 1.86
N ARG A 13 -17.92 -31.33 2.68
CA ARG A 13 -17.92 -31.19 4.13
C ARG A 13 -16.53 -31.49 4.64
N LEU A 14 -15.96 -30.57 5.41
CA LEU A 14 -14.66 -30.77 6.05
C LEU A 14 -14.71 -32.05 6.90
N LYS A 15 -13.68 -32.89 6.78
CA LYS A 15 -13.58 -34.18 7.49
C LYS A 15 -13.44 -34.03 9.01
N ARG A 16 -13.19 -32.82 9.50
CA ARG A 16 -13.07 -32.49 10.92
C ARG A 16 -13.99 -31.31 11.27
N PRO A 17 -14.57 -31.29 12.47
CA PRO A 17 -15.29 -30.13 12.99
C PRO A 17 -14.37 -28.91 12.93
N LEU A 18 -14.94 -27.76 12.58
CA LEU A 18 -14.20 -26.49 12.52
C LEU A 18 -13.89 -25.93 13.92
N GLU A 19 -14.44 -26.56 14.95
CA GLU A 19 -14.14 -26.38 16.36
C GLU A 19 -12.61 -26.42 16.58
N GLY A 20 -12.02 -25.25 16.83
CA GLY A 20 -10.58 -25.03 16.99
C GLY A 20 -9.94 -24.11 15.94
N TYR A 21 -10.59 -23.90 14.78
CA TYR A 21 -10.14 -22.96 13.75
C TYR A 21 -10.89 -21.61 13.80
N PHE A 22 -12.05 -21.57 14.45
CA PHE A 22 -12.79 -20.34 14.71
C PHE A 22 -12.55 -19.91 16.15
N SER A 23 -12.12 -18.67 16.33
CA SER A 23 -12.18 -18.03 17.64
C SER A 23 -13.61 -17.56 17.90
N ALA A 24 -14.13 -17.85 19.08
CA ALA A 24 -15.46 -17.38 19.50
C ALA A 24 -15.47 -15.89 19.86
N ALA A 25 -14.29 -15.28 20.02
CA ALA A 25 -14.10 -13.86 20.25
C ALA A 25 -13.04 -13.32 19.28
N PRO A 26 -13.09 -12.03 18.89
CA PRO A 26 -12.01 -11.40 18.16
C PRO A 26 -10.68 -11.60 18.89
N PHE A 27 -9.61 -11.84 18.13
CA PHE A 27 -8.27 -11.84 18.72
C PHE A 27 -7.98 -10.45 19.25
N ASP A 28 -7.26 -10.41 20.38
CA ASP A 28 -6.69 -9.17 20.88
C ASP A 28 -5.76 -8.60 19.79
N HIS A 29 -6.13 -7.43 19.30
CA HIS A 29 -5.42 -6.67 18.27
C HIS A 29 -4.66 -5.50 18.89
N GLY A 30 -4.50 -5.50 20.22
CA GLY A 30 -4.03 -4.36 21.00
C GLY A 30 -5.08 -3.25 21.04
N ASP A 31 -4.61 -2.02 21.29
CA ASP A 31 -5.45 -0.82 21.41
C ASP A 31 -5.84 -0.23 20.03
N LEU A 32 -5.95 -1.04 18.98
CA LEU A 32 -6.34 -0.55 17.66
C LEU A 32 -7.85 -0.29 17.62
N GLU A 33 -8.25 0.96 17.37
CA GLU A 33 -9.64 1.32 17.16
C GLU A 33 -10.06 1.03 15.71
N ALA A 34 -11.10 0.20 15.56
CA ALA A 34 -11.65 -0.11 14.24
C ALA A 34 -12.42 1.08 13.66
N GLU A 35 -12.03 1.51 12.46
CA GLU A 35 -12.75 2.55 11.72
C GLU A 35 -13.79 1.97 10.76
N PRO A 36 -14.89 2.68 10.48
CA PRO A 36 -15.85 2.24 9.47
C PRO A 36 -15.18 2.07 8.11
N ALA A 37 -15.56 1.00 7.39
CA ALA A 37 -14.94 0.63 6.11
C ALA A 37 -14.88 1.78 5.08
N LEU A 38 -15.91 2.64 5.05
CA LEU A 38 -15.92 3.81 4.15
C LEU A 38 -14.86 4.85 4.53
N GLN A 39 -14.62 5.08 5.82
CA GLN A 39 -13.57 5.99 6.27
C GLN A 39 -12.18 5.41 5.97
N ALA A 40 -12.01 4.11 6.20
CA ALA A 40 -10.78 3.42 5.83
C ALA A 40 -10.51 3.48 4.32
N GLU A 41 -11.53 3.28 3.49
CA GLU A 41 -11.43 3.42 2.02
C GLU A 41 -10.99 4.83 1.62
N GLU A 42 -11.58 5.87 2.21
CA GLU A 42 -11.18 7.26 1.95
C GLU A 42 -9.71 7.53 2.33
N LYS A 43 -9.28 7.06 3.51
CA LYS A 43 -7.89 7.23 3.97
C LYS A 43 -6.89 6.50 3.07
N VAL A 44 -7.19 5.27 2.69
CA VAL A 44 -6.35 4.49 1.77
C VAL A 44 -6.28 5.19 0.41
N LEU A 45 -7.41 5.60 -0.14
CA LEU A 45 -7.44 6.28 -1.45
C LEU A 45 -6.85 7.69 -1.44
N ALA A 46 -6.72 8.33 -0.28
CA ALA A 46 -5.98 9.59 -0.16
C ALA A 46 -4.48 9.36 -0.32
N LYS A 47 -3.94 8.33 0.34
CA LYS A 47 -2.49 8.15 0.53
C LYS A 47 -1.82 7.11 -0.36
N ALA A 48 -2.59 6.20 -0.96
CA ALA A 48 -2.06 5.12 -1.79
C ALA A 48 -1.33 5.63 -3.05
N GLY A 49 -0.30 4.87 -3.45
CA GLY A 49 0.50 5.13 -4.65
C GLY A 49 1.44 6.34 -4.50
N ALA A 50 1.81 6.94 -5.63
CA ALA A 50 2.62 8.16 -5.66
C ALA A 50 1.79 9.40 -5.26
N SER A 51 1.26 9.40 -4.04
CA SER A 51 0.29 10.40 -3.55
C SER A 51 0.82 11.83 -3.52
N LEU A 52 2.15 12.03 -3.42
CA LEU A 52 2.77 13.35 -3.51
C LEU A 52 2.55 14.03 -4.87
N VAL A 53 2.66 13.27 -5.96
CA VAL A 53 2.60 13.76 -7.34
C VAL A 53 1.90 12.71 -8.20
N ARG A 54 0.59 12.56 -7.99
CA ARG A 54 -0.21 11.58 -8.73
C ARG A 54 -0.16 11.86 -10.22
N ASP A 55 0.11 10.83 -10.99
CA ASP A 55 0.02 10.88 -12.44
C ASP A 55 -1.37 10.47 -12.94
N ILE A 56 -1.52 10.35 -14.26
CA ILE A 56 -2.78 9.95 -14.87
C ILE A 56 -3.15 8.48 -14.57
N VAL A 57 -2.17 7.63 -14.31
CA VAL A 57 -2.35 6.21 -13.99
C VAL A 57 -2.83 6.08 -12.54
N ASP A 58 -2.22 6.78 -11.59
CA ASP A 58 -2.67 6.85 -10.20
C ASP A 58 -4.11 7.35 -10.15
N ALA A 59 -4.41 8.47 -10.84
CA ALA A 59 -5.76 9.03 -10.89
C ALA A 59 -6.78 8.03 -11.46
N ARG A 60 -6.43 7.34 -12.55
CA ARG A 60 -7.27 6.30 -13.15
C ARG A 60 -7.54 5.15 -12.17
N VAL A 61 -6.50 4.65 -11.49
CA VAL A 61 -6.62 3.53 -10.54
C VAL A 61 -7.51 3.93 -9.36
N ILE A 62 -7.28 5.10 -8.76
CA ILE A 62 -8.11 5.63 -7.66
C ILE A 62 -9.57 5.76 -8.11
N GLN A 63 -9.81 6.30 -9.30
CA GLN A 63 -11.16 6.43 -9.84
C GLN A 63 -11.82 5.06 -10.03
N SER A 64 -11.09 4.07 -10.56
CA SER A 64 -11.60 2.72 -10.79
C SER A 64 -11.99 1.99 -9.51
N VAL A 65 -11.29 2.26 -8.39
CA VAL A 65 -11.65 1.74 -7.07
C VAL A 65 -12.93 2.42 -6.58
N ARG A 66 -13.01 3.76 -6.68
CA ARG A 66 -14.21 4.52 -6.28
C ARG A 66 -15.47 4.11 -7.05
N THR A 67 -15.34 3.88 -8.36
CA THR A 67 -16.48 3.49 -9.22
C THR A 67 -16.70 1.98 -9.26
N ARG A 68 -15.84 1.18 -8.65
CA ARG A 68 -15.88 -0.30 -8.68
C ARG A 68 -15.88 -0.86 -10.10
N THR A 69 -15.11 -0.23 -11.00
CA THR A 69 -14.99 -0.60 -12.41
C THR A 69 -13.59 -1.12 -12.79
N GLY A 70 -12.72 -1.35 -11.80
CA GLY A 70 -11.39 -1.94 -12.05
C GLY A 70 -11.49 -3.34 -12.65
N GLN A 71 -10.52 -3.70 -13.49
CA GLN A 71 -10.42 -5.02 -14.12
C GLN A 71 -8.95 -5.48 -14.19
N ILE A 72 -8.75 -6.79 -14.27
CA ILE A 72 -7.43 -7.38 -14.56
C ILE A 72 -7.16 -7.18 -16.05
N ILE A 73 -6.02 -6.57 -16.37
CA ILE A 73 -5.58 -6.31 -17.75
C ILE A 73 -4.54 -7.35 -18.17
N ASN A 74 -4.51 -7.68 -19.46
CA ASN A 74 -3.45 -8.52 -20.06
C ASN A 74 -2.38 -7.66 -20.74
N SER A 75 -2.67 -6.38 -21.00
CA SER A 75 -1.74 -5.39 -21.50
C SER A 75 -2.07 -3.99 -20.98
N GLN A 76 -1.03 -3.19 -20.74
CA GLN A 76 -1.12 -1.76 -20.48
C GLN A 76 -1.92 -1.00 -21.55
N ALA A 77 -1.94 -1.49 -22.80
CA ALA A 77 -2.69 -0.89 -23.90
C ALA A 77 -4.20 -0.87 -23.65
N GLU A 78 -4.73 -1.82 -22.86
CA GLU A 78 -6.16 -1.89 -22.51
C GLU A 78 -6.63 -0.72 -21.64
N VAL A 79 -5.69 0.03 -21.05
CA VAL A 79 -5.96 1.15 -20.15
C VAL A 79 -5.23 2.44 -20.56
N GLY A 80 -4.78 2.51 -21.82
CA GLY A 80 -4.17 3.71 -22.41
C GLY A 80 -2.64 3.70 -22.50
N GLY A 81 -1.98 2.64 -22.07
CA GLY A 81 -0.53 2.48 -22.18
C GLY A 81 0.27 3.13 -21.04
N TRP A 82 1.58 3.25 -21.26
CA TRP A 82 2.48 3.96 -20.35
C TRP A 82 2.39 5.46 -20.61
N PRO A 83 2.10 6.28 -19.60
CA PRO A 83 2.12 7.73 -19.77
C PRO A 83 3.53 8.23 -20.03
N GLU A 84 3.63 9.36 -20.72
CA GLU A 84 4.84 10.17 -20.66
C GLU A 84 4.89 10.86 -19.29
N LEU A 85 5.91 10.53 -18.50
CA LEU A 85 6.08 11.10 -17.17
C LEU A 85 6.83 12.43 -17.27
N ALA A 86 6.33 13.44 -16.57
CA ALA A 86 7.04 14.69 -16.43
C ALA A 86 8.36 14.44 -15.70
N ILE A 87 9.48 14.75 -16.37
CA ILE A 87 10.81 14.66 -15.75
C ILE A 87 10.91 15.78 -14.71
N GLY A 88 10.87 15.40 -13.43
CA GLY A 88 11.13 16.31 -12.33
C GLY A 88 12.64 16.54 -12.12
N SER A 89 12.96 17.51 -11.26
CA SER A 89 14.30 17.64 -10.71
C SER A 89 14.44 16.73 -9.50
N ALA A 90 15.42 15.83 -9.52
CA ALA A 90 15.79 15.06 -8.35
C ALA A 90 16.29 15.99 -7.25
N ARG A 91 16.02 15.65 -5.99
CA ARG A 91 16.60 16.37 -4.86
C ARG A 91 18.09 15.99 -4.78
N PRO A 92 19.00 16.95 -4.50
CA PRO A 92 20.39 16.64 -4.22
C PRO A 92 20.50 15.65 -3.04
N ASP A 93 21.39 14.68 -3.20
CA ASP A 93 21.75 13.62 -2.27
C ASP A 93 23.26 13.41 -2.49
N GLN A 94 24.05 13.95 -1.58
CA GLN A 94 25.48 14.18 -1.75
C GLN A 94 26.33 12.93 -1.49
N ASP A 95 25.87 12.03 -0.63
CA ASP A 95 26.53 10.76 -0.31
C ASP A 95 25.84 9.52 -0.91
N GLY A 96 24.64 9.70 -1.48
CA GLY A 96 23.95 8.71 -2.30
C GLY A 96 23.22 7.65 -1.50
N ASP A 97 22.79 7.95 -0.27
CA ASP A 97 22.12 7.01 0.62
C ASP A 97 20.58 7.01 0.49
N GLY A 98 20.03 7.92 -0.31
CA GLY A 98 18.60 8.08 -0.57
C GLY A 98 17.92 9.16 0.27
N LEU A 99 18.62 9.81 1.20
CA LEU A 99 18.18 11.01 1.89
C LEU A 99 18.58 12.28 1.12
N PRO A 100 17.68 13.27 0.99
CA PRO A 100 18.07 14.54 0.43
C PRO A 100 18.87 15.39 1.42
N ASP A 101 19.92 16.08 0.94
CA ASP A 101 20.79 16.95 1.76
C ASP A 101 19.98 17.94 2.62
N ALA A 102 18.94 18.52 2.03
CA ALA A 102 18.09 19.50 2.71
C ALA A 102 17.27 18.88 3.86
N TRP A 103 16.86 17.62 3.71
CA TRP A 103 16.13 16.89 4.73
C TRP A 103 17.06 16.50 5.88
N GLU A 104 18.27 16.03 5.56
CA GLU A 104 19.30 15.71 6.54
C GLU A 104 19.68 16.91 7.40
N ILE A 105 19.95 18.06 6.77
CA ILE A 105 20.25 19.32 7.48
C ILE A 105 19.10 19.71 8.42
N GLN A 106 17.85 19.54 7.98
CA GLN A 106 16.67 19.83 8.80
C GLN A 106 16.58 18.90 10.03
N HIS A 107 17.02 17.65 9.89
CA HIS A 107 16.98 16.63 10.94
C HIS A 107 18.31 16.49 11.71
N LYS A 108 19.28 17.38 11.47
CA LYS A 108 20.61 17.43 12.11
C LYS A 108 21.47 16.20 11.81
N LEU A 109 21.31 15.65 10.61
CA LEU A 109 22.13 14.60 10.03
C LEU A 109 23.28 15.20 9.22
N ASN A 110 24.17 14.36 8.69
CA ASN A 110 25.34 14.78 7.94
C ASN A 110 25.23 14.34 6.47
N PRO A 111 25.02 15.28 5.52
CA PRO A 111 24.93 15.02 4.06
C PRO A 111 26.17 14.42 3.38
N ASN A 112 27.17 14.01 4.15
CA ASN A 112 28.37 13.35 3.64
C ASN A 112 28.62 12.00 4.34
N ASP A 113 27.65 11.50 5.12
CA ASP A 113 27.71 10.26 5.87
C ASP A 113 26.52 9.36 5.52
N ALA A 114 26.68 8.61 4.42
CA ALA A 114 25.71 7.63 3.94
C ALA A 114 25.32 6.53 4.96
N GLY A 115 26.06 6.44 6.09
CA GLY A 115 25.72 5.53 7.18
C GLY A 115 24.51 5.99 7.99
N ASP A 116 24.17 7.28 7.98
CA ASP A 116 23.16 7.84 8.88
C ASP A 116 21.71 7.57 8.43
N ALA A 117 21.47 7.32 7.12
CA ALA A 117 20.17 6.90 6.60
C ALA A 117 19.60 5.63 7.25
N CYS A 118 20.46 4.68 7.62
CA CYS A 118 20.04 3.41 8.21
C CYS A 118 20.00 3.41 9.74
N LEU A 119 20.32 4.54 10.39
CA LEU A 119 20.25 4.66 11.83
C LEU A 119 18.81 4.78 12.32
N ASP A 120 18.57 4.17 13.48
CA ASP A 120 17.34 4.22 14.26
C ASP A 120 17.71 4.72 15.68
N PRO A 121 17.77 6.05 15.89
CA PRO A 121 18.30 6.63 17.12
C PRO A 121 17.34 6.47 18.31
N ASP A 122 16.03 6.37 18.10
CA ASP A 122 15.00 6.21 19.13
C ASP A 122 14.58 4.75 19.35
N GLN A 123 15.12 3.81 18.58
CA GLN A 123 14.94 2.36 18.70
C GLN A 123 13.47 1.93 18.54
N ASP A 124 12.72 2.63 17.69
CA ASP A 124 11.33 2.29 17.37
C ASP A 124 11.23 1.29 16.20
N GLY A 125 12.37 0.94 15.59
CA GLY A 125 12.48 0.04 14.46
C GLY A 125 12.38 0.72 13.10
N ILE A 126 12.35 2.06 13.04
CA ILE A 126 12.21 2.86 11.83
C ILE A 126 13.46 3.71 11.62
N SER A 127 14.13 3.48 10.49
CA SER A 127 15.30 4.24 10.07
C SER A 127 14.96 5.65 9.58
N HIS A 128 15.96 6.55 9.54
CA HIS A 128 15.80 7.88 8.94
C HIS A 128 15.29 7.81 7.49
N LEU A 129 15.78 6.85 6.69
CA LEU A 129 15.31 6.61 5.33
C LEU A 129 13.80 6.31 5.31
N GLU A 130 13.32 5.46 6.21
CA GLU A 130 11.91 5.10 6.28
C GLU A 130 11.04 6.28 6.75
N VAL A 131 11.52 7.07 7.71
CA VAL A 131 10.86 8.33 8.12
C VAL A 131 10.75 9.28 6.92
N TRP A 132 11.82 9.46 6.16
CA TRP A 132 11.82 10.30 4.96
C TRP A 132 10.83 9.78 3.91
N LEU A 133 10.88 8.50 3.55
CA LEU A 133 9.99 7.89 2.57
C LEU A 133 8.52 8.03 2.99
N ASN A 134 8.21 7.82 4.27
CA ASN A 134 6.87 8.01 4.80
C ASN A 134 6.43 9.49 4.74
N SER A 135 7.35 10.44 4.93
CA SER A 135 7.05 11.88 4.83
C SER A 135 6.66 12.33 3.42
N LEU A 136 6.94 11.52 2.39
CA LEU A 136 6.53 11.79 1.02
C LEU A 136 5.03 11.53 0.80
N VAL A 137 4.38 10.72 1.63
CA VAL A 137 2.96 10.39 1.49
C VAL A 137 2.10 11.60 1.90
N ARG A 138 1.19 12.06 1.03
CA ARG A 138 0.28 13.20 1.29
C ARG A 138 -1.18 12.92 0.95
#